data_AF-A0A080LYS3-F1
#
_entry.id   AF-A0A080LYS3-F1
#
_cell.length_a   1.000
_cell.length_b   1.000
_cell.length_c   1.000
_cell.angle_alpha   90.00
_cell.angle_beta   90.00
_cell.angle_gamma   90.00
#
_symmetry.space_group_name_H-M   'P 1'
#
loop_
_entity.id
_entity.type
_entity.pdbx_description
1 polymer ?
#
loop_
_entity_poly.entity_id
_entity_poly.type
_entity_poly.pdbx_seq_one_letter_code
_entity_poly.pdbx_strand_id
1 'polypeptide(L)' 'MAWVLYRQGDHEGALALLQRALALRPDPEIAAHTGEVLWMLGRKEEAQRTLREAHKRDPANEVLNEAIRKFSP' A
#
# COMPACT_ATOMS: atom_id res chain seq x y z
N MET A 1 -12.88 -5.51 2.86
CA MET A 1 -13.25 -5.93 1.49
C MET A 1 -12.10 -5.83 0.50
N ALA A 2 -11.24 -4.80 0.53
CA ALA A 2 -10.09 -4.68 -0.38
C ALA A 2 -9.23 -5.96 -0.50
N TRP A 3 -8.93 -6.61 0.62
CA TRP A 3 -8.15 -7.86 0.62
C TRP A 3 -8.86 -9.02 -0.08
N VAL A 4 -10.19 -9.06 -0.07
CA VAL A 4 -10.97 -10.07 -0.79
C VAL A 4 -10.81 -9.88 -2.29
N LEU A 5 -10.93 -8.65 -2.79
CA LEU A 5 -10.69 -8.33 -4.21
C LEU A 5 -9.26 -8.66 -4.63
N TYR A 6 -8.28 -8.31 -3.78
CA TYR A 6 -6.88 -8.66 -4.01
C TYR A 6 -6.68 -10.16 -4.20
N ARG A 7 -7.26 -10.98 -3.30
CA ARG A 7 -7.18 -12.46 -3.41
C ARG A 7 -7.96 -13.04 -4.59
N GLN A 8 -8.92 -12.30 -5.13
CA GLN A 8 -9.66 -12.67 -6.35
C GLN A 8 -8.91 -12.27 -7.64
N GLY A 9 -7.75 -11.62 -7.53
CA GLY A 9 -7.00 -11.10 -8.68
C GLY A 9 -7.47 -9.73 -9.17
N ASP A 10 -8.54 -9.18 -8.58
CA ASP A 10 -9.01 -7.83 -8.88
C ASP A 10 -8.18 -6.79 -8.10
N HIS A 11 -6.96 -6.59 -8.58
CA HIS A 11 -6.01 -5.67 -7.97
C HIS A 11 -6.42 -4.19 -8.17
N GLU A 12 -7.08 -3.85 -9.28
CA GLU A 12 -7.59 -2.49 -9.52
C GLU A 12 -8.74 -2.15 -8.56
N GLY A 13 -9.69 -3.07 -8.37
CA GLY A 13 -10.77 -2.89 -7.39
C GLY A 13 -10.24 -2.82 -5.95
N ALA A 14 -9.25 -3.66 -5.61
CA ALA A 14 -8.57 -3.59 -4.32
C ALA A 14 -7.90 -2.23 -4.12
N LEU A 15 -7.20 -1.71 -5.14
CA LEU A 15 -6.52 -0.43 -5.08
C LEU A 15 -7.49 0.73 -4.84
N ALA A 16 -8.61 0.77 -5.57
CA ALA A 16 -9.61 1.83 -5.40
C ALA A 16 -10.15 1.90 -3.97
N LEU A 17 -10.41 0.74 -3.35
CA LEU A 17 -10.87 0.68 -1.95
C LEU A 17 -9.78 1.13 -0.97
N LEU A 18 -8.53 0.70 -1.19
CA LEU A 18 -7.40 1.06 -0.33
C LEU A 18 -7.09 2.55 -0.40
N GLN A 19 -7.10 3.16 -1.60
CA GLN A 19 -6.88 4.59 -1.77
C GLN A 19 -7.96 5.41 -1.06
N ARG A 20 -9.24 5.00 -1.17
CA ARG A 20 -10.32 5.66 -0.42
C ARG A 20 -10.13 5.51 1.08
N ALA A 21 -9.74 4.33 1.56
CA ALA A 21 -9.48 4.10 2.97
C ALA A 21 -8.30 4.95 3.48
N LEU A 22 -7.22 5.06 2.69
CA LEU A 22 -6.04 5.85 3.01
C LEU A 22 -6.34 7.35 3.06
N ALA A 23 -7.20 7.84 2.15
CA ALA A 23 -7.66 9.22 2.13
C ALA A 23 -8.51 9.57 3.37
N LEU A 24 -9.32 8.63 3.86
CA LEU A 24 -10.13 8.80 5.07
C LEU A 24 -9.29 8.67 6.34
N ARG A 25 -8.37 7.71 6.36
CA ARG A 25 -7.49 7.42 7.49
C ARG A 25 -6.08 7.13 6.97
N PRO A 26 -5.12 8.05 7.17
CA PRO A 26 -3.73 7.86 6.74
C PRO A 26 -2.98 6.87 7.64
N ASP A 27 -3.42 5.61 7.60
CA ASP A 27 -2.94 4.53 8.45
C ASP A 27 -1.75 3.79 7.78
N PRO A 28 -0.66 3.50 8.50
CA PRO A 28 0.51 2.82 7.95
C PRO A 28 0.22 1.43 7.37
N GLU A 29 -0.70 0.67 7.96
CA GLU A 29 -1.07 -0.67 7.49
C GLU A 29 -1.84 -0.57 6.16
N ILE A 30 -2.75 0.42 6.05
CA ILE A 30 -3.44 0.70 4.80
C ILE A 30 -2.44 1.13 3.71
N ALA A 31 -1.46 1.96 4.06
CA ALA A 31 -0.42 2.38 3.13
C ALA A 31 0.47 1.21 2.67
N ALA A 32 0.83 0.30 3.58
CA ALA A 32 1.58 -0.92 3.27
C ALA A 32 0.85 -1.80 2.25
N HIS A 33 -0.45 -2.07 2.49
CA HIS A 33 -1.27 -2.82 1.55
C HIS A 33 -1.49 -2.08 0.22
N THR A 34 -1.63 -0.76 0.24
CA THR A 34 -1.71 0.05 -0.98
C THR A 34 -0.43 -0.10 -1.82
N GLY A 35 0.73 -0.06 -1.17
CA GLY A 35 2.03 -0.30 -1.81
C GLY A 35 2.13 -1.68 -2.43
N GLU A 36 1.71 -2.73 -1.72
CA GLU A 36 1.69 -4.10 -2.22
C GLU A 36 0.82 -4.25 -3.47
N VAL A 37 -0.41 -3.74 -3.45
CA VAL A 37 -1.33 -3.83 -4.59
C VAL A 37 -0.79 -3.05 -5.79
N LEU A 38 -0.26 -1.83 -5.58
CA LEU A 38 0.39 -1.05 -6.64
C LEU A 38 1.57 -1.79 -7.26
N TRP A 39 2.37 -2.48 -6.45
CA TRP A 39 3.49 -3.28 -6.93
C TRP A 39 3.02 -4.45 -7.81
N MET A 40 1.97 -5.16 -7.38
CA MET A 40 1.39 -6.28 -8.14
C MET A 40 0.78 -5.82 -9.48
N LEU A 41 0.30 -4.58 -9.56
CA LEU A 41 -0.15 -3.95 -10.80
C LEU A 41 1.00 -3.47 -11.71
N GLY A 42 2.26 -3.64 -11.31
CA GLY A 42 3.43 -3.12 -12.03
C GLY A 42 3.67 -1.62 -11.84
N ARG A 43 2.85 -0.94 -11.04
CA ARG A 43 2.92 0.51 -10.73
C ARG A 43 3.95 0.78 -9.62
N LYS A 44 5.19 0.32 -9.84
CA LYS A 44 6.25 0.27 -8.82
C LYS A 44 6.63 1.65 -8.28
N GLU A 45 6.69 2.67 -9.14
CA GLU A 45 7.02 4.04 -8.76
C GLU A 45 5.98 4.62 -7.77
N GLU A 46 4.71 4.36 -8.03
CA GLU A 46 3.61 4.78 -7.17
C GLU A 46 3.56 4.00 -5.86
N ALA A 47 3.87 2.70 -5.91
CA ALA A 47 4.01 1.88 -4.70
C ALA A 47 5.07 2.49 -3.77
N GLN A 48 6.27 2.75 -4.29
CA GLN A 48 7.35 3.32 -3.50
C GLN A 48 7.02 4.73 -3.01
N ARG A 49 6.37 5.56 -3.83
CA ARG A 49 5.94 6.89 -3.40
C ARG A 49 4.97 6.81 -2.22
N THR A 50 3.96 5.95 -2.31
CA THR A 50 2.97 5.73 -1.24
C THR A 50 3.65 5.29 0.05
N LEU A 51 4.55 4.31 -0.02
CA LEU A 51 5.26 3.78 1.14
C LEU A 51 6.18 4.84 1.78
N ARG A 52 6.93 5.60 0.97
CA ARG A 52 7.79 6.69 1.47
C ARG A 52 6.99 7.79 2.15
N GLU A 53 5.87 8.21 1.57
CA GLU A 53 5.02 9.25 2.17
C GLU A 53 4.39 8.80 3.48
N ALA A 54 3.97 7.53 3.57
CA ALA A 54 3.51 6.96 4.83
C ALA A 54 4.66 6.89 5.87
N HIS A 55 5.87 6.52 5.46
CA HIS A 55 6.99 6.34 6.37
C HIS A 55 7.50 7.67 6.94
N LYS A 56 7.39 8.75 6.19
CA LYS A 56 7.63 10.11 6.72
C LYS A 56 6.70 10.46 7.88
N ARG A 57 5.49 9.91 7.91
CA ARG A 57 4.50 10.18 8.97
C ARG A 57 4.67 9.25 10.16
N ASP A 58 4.98 7.98 9.89
CA ASP A 58 5.21 6.98 10.91
C ASP A 58 6.47 6.15 10.61
N PRO A 59 7.66 6.69 10.93
CA PRO A 59 8.93 6.04 10.60
C PRO A 59 9.24 4.82 11.48
N ALA A 60 8.60 4.72 12.65
CA ALA A 60 8.80 3.64 13.61
C ALA A 60 7.91 2.41 13.31
N ASN A 61 6.94 2.54 12.40
CA ASN A 61 6.00 1.48 12.10
C ASN A 61 6.68 0.27 11.43
N GLU A 62 6.66 -0.87 12.11
CA GLU A 62 7.30 -2.11 11.64
C GLU A 62 6.70 -2.64 10.33
N VAL A 63 5.37 -2.66 10.23
CA VAL A 63 4.66 -3.17 9.03
C VAL A 63 5.04 -2.36 7.79
N LEU A 64 5.11 -1.04 7.94
CA LEU A 64 5.49 -0.16 6.84
C LEU A 64 6.96 -0.31 6.46
N ASN A 65 7.84 -0.48 7.45
CA ASN A 65 9.27 -0.72 7.22
C ASN A 65 9.51 -2.05 6.51
N GLU A 66 8.76 -3.09 6.85
CA GLU A 66 8.78 -4.38 6.14
C GLU A 66 8.30 -4.24 4.70
N ALA A 67 7.20 -3.53 4.47
CA ALA A 67 6.70 -3.29 3.12
C ALA A 67 7.71 -2.51 2.26
N ILE A 68 8.36 -1.49 2.82
CA ILE A 68 9.43 -0.75 2.12
C ILE A 68 10.59 -1.68 1.76
N ARG A 69 11.05 -2.54 2.68
CA ARG A 69 12.13 -3.48 2.39
C ARG A 69 11.74 -4.50 1.32
N LYS A 70 10.50 -4.96 1.32
CA LYS A 70 9.97 -5.92 0.34
C LYS A 70 9.81 -5.32 -1.07
N PHE A 71 9.46 -4.04 -1.14
CA PHE A 71 9.13 -3.34 -2.40
C PHE A 71 10.13 -2.22 -2.75
N SER A 72 11.33 -2.26 -2.16
CA SER A 72 12.49 -1.50 -2.62
C SER A 72 13.34 -2.41 -3.50
N PRO A 73 13.68 -1.98 -4.73
CA PRO A 73 14.72 -2.64 -5.52
C PRO A 73 16.10 -2.50 -4.86
#